data_AF-A0A1B6GB53-F1
#
_entry.id   AF-A0A1B6GB53-F1
#
_cell.length_a   1.000
_cell.length_b   1.000
_cell.length_c   1.000
_cell.angle_alpha   90.00
_cell.angle_beta   90.00
_cell.angle_gamma   90.00
#
_symmetry.space_group_name_H-M   'P 1'
#
loop_
_entity.id
_entity.type
_entity.pdbx_description
1 polymer ?
#
loop_
_entity_poly.entity_id
_entity_poly.type
_entity_poly.pdbx_seq_one_letter_code
_entity_poly.pdbx_strand_id
1 'polypeptide(L)'
;MEKADSGEIVPFKVVDCTREKRFGVVATSLQDFVIRAKEKLGLNGETVKVVLEQDGTEVDEEDYFSTLERNTSLMLLAPNEKWGPPGRVHRSGDEIDGGRGITGLLTRLRGDVGHVSLLGGCELELLS
;
A
#
# COMPACT_ATOMS: atom_id res chain seq x y z
N MET A 1 32.68 -23.87 -0.02
CA MET A 1 31.84 -23.52 1.15
C MET A 1 32.06 -22.05 1.39
N GLU A 2 31.33 -21.22 0.64
CA GLU A 2 31.53 -19.77 0.62
C GLU A 2 30.75 -19.11 1.76
N LYS A 3 31.54 -18.40 2.59
CA LYS A 3 31.21 -17.25 3.45
C LYS A 3 29.77 -17.21 3.97
N ALA A 4 29.60 -17.57 5.24
CA ALA A 4 28.52 -17.07 6.06
C ALA A 4 28.67 -15.55 6.19
N ASP A 5 27.95 -14.81 5.37
CA ASP A 5 27.75 -13.39 5.55
C ASP A 5 27.18 -13.19 6.96
N SER A 6 27.95 -12.52 7.81
CA SER A 6 27.61 -12.27 9.22
C SER A 6 26.67 -11.07 9.32
N GLY A 7 25.70 -10.97 8.43
CA GLY A 7 24.60 -10.01 8.53
C GLY A 7 23.76 -10.33 9.75
N GLU A 8 23.45 -9.32 10.56
CA GLU A 8 22.48 -9.50 11.64
C GLU A 8 21.17 -10.04 11.05
N ILE A 9 20.71 -11.20 11.53
CA ILE A 9 19.41 -11.75 11.14
C ILE A 9 18.35 -10.86 11.78
N VAL A 10 17.79 -9.95 11.00
CA VAL A 10 16.80 -9.00 11.48
C VAL A 10 15.39 -9.50 11.16
N PRO A 11 14.46 -9.49 12.13
CA PRO A 11 13.06 -9.75 11.87
C PRO A 11 12.40 -8.54 11.20
N PHE A 12 11.83 -8.78 10.02
CA PHE A 12 11.01 -7.83 9.28
C PHE A 12 9.56 -8.32 9.24
N LYS A 13 8.63 -7.38 9.08
CA LYS A 13 7.23 -7.71 8.87
C LYS A 13 6.92 -7.51 7.40
N VAL A 14 6.39 -8.54 6.76
CA VAL A 14 5.84 -8.46 5.42
C VAL A 14 4.33 -8.42 5.47
N VAL A 15 3.71 -7.58 4.66
CA VAL A 15 2.27 -7.48 4.51
C VAL A 15 1.88 -7.63 3.04
N ASP A 16 0.72 -8.23 2.82
CA ASP A 16 0.10 -8.33 1.50
C ASP A 16 -0.41 -6.96 1.00
N CYS A 17 -0.57 -6.79 -0.31
CA CYS A 17 -1.09 -5.54 -0.90
C CYS A 17 -2.47 -5.15 -0.33
N THR A 18 -3.28 -6.16 0.02
CA THR A 18 -4.62 -6.02 0.62
C THR A 18 -4.58 -5.61 2.09
N ARG A 19 -3.39 -5.64 2.72
CA ARG A 19 -3.18 -5.50 4.18
C ARG A 19 -3.92 -6.54 5.04
N GLU A 20 -4.51 -7.57 4.42
CA GLU A 20 -5.26 -8.63 5.10
C GLU A 20 -4.35 -9.66 5.77
N LYS A 21 -3.21 -9.97 5.14
CA LYS A 21 -2.25 -10.97 5.63
C LYS A 21 -0.93 -10.32 5.98
N ARG A 22 -0.40 -10.64 7.16
CA ARG A 22 0.88 -10.17 7.68
C ARG A 22 1.72 -11.35 8.12
N PHE A 23 2.96 -11.42 7.67
CA PHE A 23 3.91 -12.47 8.04
C PHE A 23 5.18 -11.84 8.61
N GLY A 24 5.83 -12.54 9.55
CA GLY A 24 7.18 -12.19 9.99
C GLY A 24 8.19 -12.94 9.13
N VAL A 25 9.12 -12.22 8.52
CA VAL A 25 10.23 -12.80 7.74
C VAL A 25 11.53 -12.34 8.38
N VAL A 26 12.36 -13.29 8.75
CA VAL A 26 13.73 -13.01 9.19
C VAL A 26 14.64 -13.09 7.97
N ALA A 27 15.47 -12.07 7.75
CA ALA A 27 16.38 -12.00 6.62
C ALA A 27 17.64 -11.22 7.01
N THR A 28 18.73 -11.50 6.31
CA THR A 28 20.01 -10.78 6.46
C THR A 28 20.23 -9.73 5.37
N SER A 29 19.52 -9.86 4.24
CA SER A 29 19.67 -9.00 3.06
C SER A 29 18.30 -8.81 2.39
N LEU A 30 18.16 -7.75 1.59
CA LEU A 30 16.93 -7.46 0.86
C LEU A 30 16.56 -8.63 -0.08
N GLN A 31 17.54 -9.23 -0.75
CA GLN A 31 17.32 -10.38 -1.62
C GLN A 31 16.73 -11.59 -0.87
N ASP A 32 17.29 -11.96 0.29
CA ASP A 32 16.78 -13.07 1.12
C ASP A 32 15.37 -12.76 1.66
N PHE A 33 15.13 -11.49 2.06
CA PHE A 33 13.80 -11.03 2.45
C PHE A 33 12.79 -11.21 1.32
N VAL A 34 13.13 -10.75 0.11
CA VAL A 34 12.26 -10.85 -1.08
C VAL A 34 11.96 -12.30 -1.41
N ILE A 35 12.95 -13.20 -1.40
CA ILE A 35 12.76 -14.62 -1.70
C ILE A 35 11.79 -15.25 -0.71
N ARG A 36 12.03 -15.05 0.60
CA ARG A 36 11.17 -15.61 1.66
C ARG A 36 9.77 -14.99 1.64
N ALA A 37 9.67 -13.69 1.39
CA ALA A 37 8.40 -13.00 1.29
C ALA A 37 7.58 -13.48 0.08
N LYS A 38 8.23 -13.69 -1.08
CA LYS A 38 7.59 -14.29 -2.27
C LYS A 38 7.07 -15.69 -2.00
N GLU A 39 7.88 -16.54 -1.35
CA GLU A 39 7.43 -17.88 -0.94
C GLU A 39 6.22 -17.82 -0.01
N LYS A 40 6.19 -16.86 0.94
CA LYS A 40 5.08 -16.70 1.88
C LYS A 40 3.79 -16.21 1.22
N LEU A 41 3.88 -15.30 0.26
CA LEU A 41 2.72 -14.80 -0.49
C LEU A 41 2.32 -15.74 -1.64
N GLY A 42 3.17 -16.70 -2.02
CA GLY A 42 2.93 -17.60 -3.15
C GLY A 42 3.20 -16.96 -4.52
N LEU A 43 3.92 -15.85 -4.56
CA LEU A 43 4.28 -15.09 -5.78
C LEU A 43 5.52 -15.70 -6.46
N ASN A 44 5.46 -17.01 -6.71
CA ASN A 44 6.57 -17.79 -7.25
C ASN A 44 6.77 -17.44 -8.74
N GLY A 45 7.79 -16.63 -9.04
CA GLY A 45 8.21 -16.31 -10.42
C GLY A 45 7.76 -14.94 -10.93
N GLU A 46 6.99 -14.19 -10.16
CA GLU A 46 6.63 -12.81 -10.52
C GLU A 46 7.66 -11.80 -10.01
N THR A 47 7.86 -10.72 -10.78
CA THR A 47 8.66 -9.57 -10.37
C THR A 47 7.85 -8.77 -9.35
N VAL A 48 8.10 -9.01 -8.07
CA VAL A 48 7.47 -8.24 -6.99
C VAL A 48 8.30 -6.99 -6.71
N LYS A 49 7.62 -5.92 -6.32
CA LYS A 49 8.23 -4.71 -5.77
C LYS A 49 8.04 -4.68 -4.27
N VAL A 50 9.09 -4.32 -3.54
CA VAL A 50 9.01 -4.12 -2.10
C VAL A 50 8.81 -2.63 -1.84
N VAL A 51 7.81 -2.30 -1.05
CA VAL A 51 7.52 -0.92 -0.65
C VAL A 51 7.29 -0.83 0.85
N LEU A 52 7.40 0.35 1.44
CA LEU A 52 7.03 0.58 2.85
C LEU A 52 5.51 0.60 3.02
N GLU A 53 4.97 -0.10 4.01
CA GLU A 53 3.52 -0.12 4.27
C GLU A 53 2.97 1.27 4.60
N GLN A 54 3.76 2.08 5.29
CA GLN A 54 3.36 3.38 5.83
C GLN A 54 3.21 4.47 4.76
N ASP A 55 4.16 4.54 3.81
CA ASP A 55 4.26 5.64 2.85
C ASP A 55 4.33 5.18 1.39
N GLY A 56 4.54 3.88 1.13
CA GLY A 56 4.62 3.35 -0.23
C GLY A 56 5.95 3.61 -0.93
N THR A 57 6.96 4.08 -0.19
CA THR A 57 8.34 4.24 -0.69
C THR A 57 8.88 2.90 -1.18
N GLU A 58 9.37 2.86 -2.41
CA GLU A 58 9.99 1.66 -2.99
C GLU A 58 11.35 1.37 -2.34
N VAL A 59 11.56 0.11 -1.97
CA VAL A 59 12.80 -0.38 -1.35
C VAL A 59 13.44 -1.38 -2.29
N ASP A 60 14.26 -0.88 -3.21
CA ASP A 60 15.10 -1.69 -4.11
C ASP A 60 16.58 -1.66 -3.72
N GLU A 61 16.95 -0.80 -2.76
CA GLU A 61 18.33 -0.58 -2.34
C GLU A 61 18.63 -1.27 -1.01
N GLU A 62 19.71 -2.05 -0.97
CA GLU A 62 20.15 -2.75 0.25
C GLU A 62 20.61 -1.79 1.35
N ASP A 63 21.21 -0.67 0.98
CA ASP A 63 21.66 0.38 1.92
C ASP A 63 20.45 0.94 2.68
N TYR A 64 19.38 1.28 1.94
CA TYR A 64 18.11 1.72 2.54
C TYR A 64 17.54 0.64 3.45
N PHE A 65 17.48 -0.61 3.00
CA PHE A 65 16.97 -1.72 3.81
C PHE A 65 17.75 -1.91 5.12
N SER A 66 19.07 -1.68 5.12
CA SER A 66 19.91 -1.77 6.31
C SER A 66 19.68 -0.60 7.29
N THR A 67 19.29 0.57 6.79
CA THR A 67 18.91 1.71 7.64
C THR A 67 17.56 1.56 8.34
N LEU A 68 16.71 0.64 7.86
CA LEU A 68 15.39 0.41 8.41
C LEU A 68 15.46 -0.22 9.81
N GLU A 69 14.56 0.22 10.70
CA GLU A 69 14.50 -0.34 12.04
C GLU A 69 14.04 -1.80 12.05
N ARG A 70 14.49 -2.54 13.07
CA ARG A 70 14.01 -3.89 13.34
C ARG A 70 12.49 -3.84 13.54
N ASN A 71 11.74 -4.72 12.87
CA ASN A 71 10.27 -4.75 12.81
C ASN A 71 9.60 -3.76 11.84
N THR A 72 10.33 -3.20 10.88
CA THR A 72 9.72 -2.42 9.80
C THR A 72 8.71 -3.26 9.01
N SER A 73 7.56 -2.66 8.71
CA SER A 73 6.49 -3.26 7.90
C SER A 73 6.71 -2.93 6.42
N LEU A 74 7.05 -3.94 5.65
CA LEU A 74 7.24 -3.91 4.21
C LEU A 74 6.07 -4.59 3.52
N MET A 75 5.65 -4.05 2.40
CA MET A 75 4.58 -4.59 1.56
C MET A 75 5.18 -5.11 0.26
N LEU A 76 4.73 -6.28 -0.19
CA LEU A 76 5.04 -6.76 -1.53
C LEU A 76 3.90 -6.41 -2.47
N LEU A 77 4.26 -5.92 -3.65
CA LEU A 77 3.35 -5.64 -4.76
C LEU A 77 3.72 -6.53 -5.93
N ALA A 78 2.76 -7.29 -6.45
CA ALA A 78 2.89 -7.94 -7.74
C ALA A 78 2.94 -6.88 -8.87
N PRO A 79 3.40 -7.22 -10.10
CA PRO A 79 3.52 -6.22 -11.18
C PRO A 79 2.17 -5.61 -11.60
N ASN A 80 1.06 -6.26 -11.27
CA ASN A 80 -0.30 -5.78 -11.52
C ASN A 80 -0.91 -5.04 -10.31
N GLU A 81 -0.17 -4.90 -9.21
CA GLU A 81 -0.66 -4.31 -7.97
C GLU A 81 0.06 -2.98 -7.69
N LYS A 82 -0.66 -2.05 -7.06
CA LYS A 82 -0.12 -0.75 -6.65
C LYS A 82 -0.32 -0.54 -5.16
N TRP A 83 0.66 0.10 -4.53
CA TRP A 83 0.49 0.55 -3.16
C TRP A 83 -0.67 1.56 -3.08
N GLY A 84 -1.54 1.35 -2.09
CA GLY A 84 -2.63 2.26 -1.79
C GLY A 84 -2.60 2.66 -0.31
N PRO A 85 -3.09 3.87 0.03
CA PRO A 85 -3.15 4.33 1.42
C PRO A 85 -4.13 3.47 2.24
N PRO A 86 -3.91 3.36 3.57
CA PRO A 86 -4.85 2.67 4.45
C PRO A 86 -6.23 3.33 4.36
N GLY A 87 -7.25 2.57 4.00
CA GLY A 87 -8.64 3.05 3.90
C GLY A 87 -9.19 3.16 2.49
N ARG A 88 -8.35 3.11 1.45
CA ARG A 88 -8.82 2.85 0.09
C ARG A 88 -8.81 1.34 -0.11
N VAL A 89 -9.93 0.68 0.19
CA VAL A 89 -10.11 -0.76 -0.08
C VAL A 89 -9.83 -0.96 -1.56
N HIS A 90 -8.65 -1.46 -1.91
CA HIS A 90 -8.35 -1.86 -3.27
C HIS A 90 -9.05 -3.20 -3.45
N ARG A 91 -10.37 -3.20 -3.66
CA ARG A 91 -10.97 -4.37 -4.29
C ARG A 91 -10.36 -4.37 -5.68
N SER A 92 -9.71 -5.47 -6.03
CA SER A 92 -9.13 -5.69 -7.35
C SER A 92 -10.24 -5.85 -8.42
N GLY A 93 -11.22 -4.95 -8.45
CA GLY A 93 -12.44 -5.04 -9.22
C GLY A 93 -13.48 -3.95 -8.92
N ASP A 94 -13.08 -2.73 -8.56
CA ASP A 94 -14.04 -1.61 -8.57
C ASP A 94 -14.09 -1.00 -9.98
N GLU A 95 -14.98 -1.53 -10.80
CA GLU A 95 -15.62 -0.73 -11.83
C GLU A 95 -16.07 0.58 -11.17
N ILE A 96 -15.66 1.71 -11.75
CA ILE A 96 -16.24 3.00 -11.43
C ILE A 96 -17.75 3.00 -11.78
N ASP A 97 -18.60 2.47 -10.92
CA ASP A 97 -19.98 2.97 -10.83
C ASP A 97 -20.02 4.15 -9.84
N GLY A 98 -19.26 5.18 -10.20
CA GLY A 98 -19.35 6.52 -9.62
C GLY A 98 -20.27 7.43 -10.41
N GLY A 99 -21.10 6.87 -11.31
CA GLY A 99 -22.10 7.57 -12.10
C GLY A 99 -23.27 8.14 -11.29
N ARG A 100 -23.15 8.32 -9.98
CA ARG A 100 -24.05 9.20 -9.22
C ARG A 100 -23.48 10.61 -9.22
N GLY A 101 -23.57 11.21 -10.41
CA GLY A 101 -23.35 12.62 -10.62
C GLY A 101 -24.15 13.46 -9.63
N ILE A 102 -23.63 14.66 -9.40
CA ILE A 102 -24.19 15.84 -8.72
C ILE A 102 -25.67 16.19 -9.02
N THR A 103 -26.36 15.44 -9.89
CA THR A 103 -27.77 15.63 -10.25
C THR A 103 -28.72 15.48 -9.06
N GLY A 104 -28.35 14.64 -8.07
CA GLY A 104 -29.10 14.50 -6.82
C GLY A 104 -29.07 15.76 -5.95
N LEU A 105 -27.96 16.51 -5.98
CA LEU A 105 -27.80 17.77 -5.25
C LEU A 105 -28.50 18.94 -5.96
N LEU A 106 -28.43 18.99 -7.30
CA LEU A 106 -29.13 19.99 -8.12
C LEU A 106 -30.66 19.90 -7.99
N THR A 107 -31.19 18.68 -7.89
CA THR A 107 -32.63 18.45 -7.67
C THR A 107 -33.07 18.96 -6.30
N ARG A 108 -32.21 18.85 -5.28
CA ARG A 108 -32.50 19.28 -3.90
C ARG A 108 -32.37 20.80 -3.73
N LEU A 109 -31.47 21.44 -4.48
CA LEU A 109 -31.33 22.90 -4.50
C LEU A 109 -32.52 23.60 -5.17
N ARG A 110 -33.18 22.94 -6.15
CA ARG A 110 -34.36 23.50 -6.83
C ARG A 110 -35.62 23.53 -5.96
N GLY A 111 -35.64 22.78 -4.86
CA GLY A 111 -36.80 22.63 -3.98
C GLY A 111 -36.91 23.65 -2.85
N ASP A 112 -35.79 24.18 -2.36
CA ASP A 112 -35.79 24.98 -1.13
C ASP A 112 -34.76 26.12 -1.21
N VAL A 113 -35.25 27.36 -1.30
CA VAL A 113 -34.46 28.60 -1.29
C VAL A 113 -33.84 28.93 0.09
N GLY A 114 -33.70 27.92 0.96
CA GLY A 114 -33.16 28.07 2.32
C GLY A 114 -32.18 26.95 2.72
N HIS A 115 -31.78 26.07 1.81
CA HIS A 115 -30.86 24.99 2.15
C HIS A 115 -29.41 25.48 2.21
N VAL A 116 -28.89 25.68 3.42
CA VAL A 116 -27.46 25.93 3.67
C VAL A 116 -26.76 24.58 3.82
N SER A 117 -26.07 24.13 2.77
CA SER A 117 -25.13 23.02 2.88
C SER A 117 -23.82 23.54 3.47
N LEU A 118 -23.42 23.04 4.64
CA LEU A 118 -22.13 23.34 5.24
C LEU A 118 -21.05 22.53 4.52
N LEU A 119 -20.35 23.17 3.59
CA LEU A 119 -19.19 22.60 2.91
C LEU A 119 -18.04 22.53 3.90
N GLY A 120 -17.57 21.31 4.17
CA GLY A 120 -16.31 21.10 4.89
C GLY A 120 -15.12 21.56 4.02
N GLY A 121 -14.02 21.95 4.67
CA GLY A 121 -12.86 22.59 4.01
C GLY A 121 -12.27 21.86 2.80
N CYS A 122 -12.48 20.54 2.69
CA CYS A 122 -12.01 19.75 1.54
C CYS A 122 -12.72 20.08 0.21
N GLU A 123 -13.92 20.69 0.23
CA GLU A 123 -14.65 21.02 -1.00
C GLU A 123 -14.29 22.42 -1.56
N LEU A 124 -13.51 23.21 -0.80
CA LEU A 124 -12.97 24.50 -1.25
C LEU A 124 -11.66 24.38 -2.04
N GLU A 125 -10.92 23.27 -1.89
CA GLU A 125 -9.65 23.03 -2.61
C GLU A 125 -9.86 22.58 -4.07
N LEU A 126 -11.08 22.19 -4.44
CA LEU A 126 -11.43 21.78 -5.80
C LEU A 126 -11.82 22.97 -6.73
N LEU A 127 -11.76 24.20 -6.20
CA LEU A 127 -12.12 25.45 -6.89
C LEU A 127 -10.92 26.39 -7.15
N SER A 128 -9.68 25.97 -6.82
CA SER A 128 -8.47 26.73 -7.17
C SER A 128 -7.91 26.35 -8.54
#